data_AF-A0A965EDC9-F1
#
_entry.id   AF-A0A965EDC9-F1
#
_cell.length_a   1.000
_cell.length_b   1.000
_cell.length_c   1.000
_cell.angle_alpha   90.00
_cell.angle_beta   90.00
_cell.angle_gamma   90.00
#
_symmetry.space_group_name_H-M   'P 1'
#
loop_
_entity.id
_entity.type
_entity.pdbx_description
1 polymer ?
#
loop_
_entity_poly.entity_id
_entity_poly.type
_entity_poly.pdbx_seq_one_letter_code
_entity_poly.pdbx_strand_id
1 'polypeptide(L)' 'AAELDAEVQRLAGLIKSKSAAAVAMGKTTFYQQIEMGLAGAYSVAGETMTCNMGLTDTAEGIDAFLTKRTPQWAHR' A
#
# COMPACT_ATOMS: atom_id res chain seq x y z
N ALA A 1 -23.32 -18.78 -3.20
CA ALA A 1 -22.23 -19.03 -2.23
C ALA A 1 -20.88 -19.09 -2.95
N ALA A 2 -20.69 -20.03 -3.90
CA ALA A 2 -19.43 -20.17 -4.63
C ALA A 2 -18.90 -18.89 -5.31
N GLU A 3 -19.76 -18.08 -5.95
CA GLU A 3 -19.35 -16.82 -6.58
C GLU A 3 -18.92 -15.75 -5.55
N LEU A 4 -19.62 -15.67 -4.41
CA LEU A 4 -19.26 -14.77 -3.32
C LEU A 4 -17.89 -15.16 -2.75
N ASP A 5 -17.68 -16.45 -2.47
CA ASP A 5 -16.42 -16.94 -1.92
C ASP A 5 -15.25 -16.71 -2.90
N ALA A 6 -15.48 -16.94 -4.20
CA ALA A 6 -14.48 -16.68 -5.23
C ALA A 6 -14.10 -15.19 -5.28
N GLU A 7 -15.06 -14.29 -5.19
CA GLU A 7 -14.81 -12.85 -5.26
C GLU A 7 -14.12 -12.32 -3.99
N VAL A 8 -14.51 -12.82 -2.81
CA VAL A 8 -13.81 -12.52 -1.54
C VAL A 8 -12.36 -12.96 -1.62
N GLN A 9 -12.09 -14.19 -2.08
CA GLN A 9 -10.72 -14.69 -2.24
C GLN A 9 -9.92 -13.85 -3.24
N ARG A 10 -10.54 -13.42 -4.34
CA ARG A 10 -9.90 -12.55 -5.33
C ARG A 10 -9.46 -11.22 -4.71
N LEU A 11 -10.35 -10.52 -4.01
CA LEU A 11 -10.04 -9.23 -3.39
C LEU A 11 -9.03 -9.35 -2.25
N ALA A 12 -9.21 -10.34 -1.36
CA ALA A 12 -8.28 -10.59 -0.27
C ALA A 12 -6.88 -10.97 -0.78
N GLY A 13 -6.82 -11.79 -1.84
CA GLY A 13 -5.58 -12.16 -2.52
C GLY A 13 -4.84 -10.96 -3.11
N LEU A 14 -5.57 -10.00 -3.71
CA LEU A 14 -4.97 -8.77 -4.20
C LEU A 14 -4.33 -7.93 -3.10
N ILE A 15 -4.99 -7.78 -1.94
CA ILE A 15 -4.44 -7.04 -0.80
C ILE A 15 -3.21 -7.77 -0.25
N LYS A 16 -3.31 -9.09 -0.05
CA LYS A 16 -2.20 -9.94 0.44
C LYS A 16 -0.98 -9.95 -0.50
N SER A 17 -1.18 -9.62 -1.78
CA SER A 17 -0.09 -9.52 -2.76
C SER A 17 0.77 -8.26 -2.63
N LYS A 18 0.44 -7.34 -1.72
CA LYS A 18 1.13 -6.06 -1.50
C LYS A 18 1.92 -6.08 -0.19
N SER A 19 2.82 -5.12 0.00
CA SER A 19 3.46 -4.90 1.31
C SER A 19 2.42 -4.57 2.37
N ALA A 20 2.38 -5.34 3.46
CA ALA A 20 1.45 -5.11 4.56
C ALA A 20 1.71 -3.75 5.24
N ALA A 21 2.99 -3.34 5.35
CA ALA A 21 3.38 -2.06 5.92
C ALA A 21 2.85 -0.88 5.07
N ALA A 22 3.02 -0.94 3.74
CA ALA A 22 2.52 0.10 2.85
C ALA A 22 0.98 0.19 2.87
N VAL A 23 0.27 -0.95 2.91
CA VAL A 23 -1.19 -0.99 3.03
C VAL A 23 -1.67 -0.37 4.35
N ALA A 24 -1.01 -0.69 5.47
CA ALA A 24 -1.35 -0.15 6.78
C ALA A 24 -1.15 1.38 6.83
N MET A 25 0.01 1.87 6.37
CA MET A 25 0.30 3.31 6.31
C MET A 25 -0.71 4.03 5.41
N GLY A 26 -0.92 3.53 4.19
CA GLY A 26 -1.84 4.14 3.23
C GLY A 26 -3.28 4.18 3.74
N LYS A 27 -3.76 3.12 4.40
CA LYS A 27 -5.11 3.09 4.97
C LYS A 27 -5.29 4.11 6.09
N THR A 28 -4.33 4.21 7.01
CA THR A 28 -4.38 5.20 8.10
C THR A 28 -4.38 6.62 7.53
N THR A 29 -3.45 6.92 6.63
CA THR A 29 -3.36 8.25 6.02
C THR A 29 -4.60 8.58 5.19
N PHE A 30 -5.16 7.62 4.46
CA PHE A 30 -6.37 7.82 3.65
C PHE A 30 -7.55 8.32 4.50
N TYR A 31 -7.83 7.66 5.63
CA TYR A 31 -8.92 8.06 6.52
C TYR A 31 -8.62 9.37 7.26
N GLN A 32 -7.37 9.66 7.55
CA GLN A 32 -6.99 10.94 8.14
C GLN A 32 -7.17 12.11 7.15
N GLN A 33 -6.68 11.95 5.91
CA GLN A 33 -6.65 13.04 4.93
C GLN A 33 -8.02 13.33 4.29
N ILE A 34 -8.96 12.38 4.26
CA ILE A 34 -10.28 12.58 3.67
C ILE A 34 -11.15 13.58 4.46
N GLU A 35 -10.88 13.75 5.75
CA GLU A 35 -11.56 14.72 6.61
C GLU A 35 -10.87 16.10 6.60
N MET A 36 -9.78 16.25 5.84
CA MET A 36 -9.00 17.48 5.76
C MET A 36 -9.36 18.31 4.53
N GLY A 37 -9.15 19.62 4.61
CA GLY A 37 -9.06 20.46 3.42
C GLY A 37 -7.82 20.13 2.58
N LEU A 38 -7.85 20.46 1.29
CA LEU A 38 -6.85 20.04 0.29
C LEU A 38 -5.39 20.27 0.71
N ALA A 39 -5.08 21.44 1.29
CA ALA A 39 -3.72 21.76 1.74
C ALA A 39 -3.23 20.82 2.86
N GLY A 40 -4.09 20.53 3.85
CA GLY A 40 -3.76 19.60 4.94
C GLY A 40 -3.62 18.16 4.44
N ALA A 41 -4.51 17.75 3.55
CA ALA A 41 -4.47 16.43 2.92
C ALA A 41 -3.14 16.20 2.17
N TYR A 42 -2.69 17.17 1.38
CA TYR A 42 -1.39 17.06 0.69
C TYR A 42 -0.20 17.08 1.65
N SER A 43 -0.26 17.86 2.72
CA SER A 43 0.81 17.89 3.73
C SER A 43 1.01 16.49 4.35
N VAL A 44 -0.06 15.88 4.87
CA VAL A 44 0.04 14.57 5.54
C VAL A 44 0.32 13.44 4.55
N ALA A 45 -0.25 13.49 3.35
CA ALA A 45 0.02 12.50 2.31
C ALA A 45 1.48 12.57 1.85
N GLY A 46 2.03 13.77 1.63
CA GLY A 46 3.42 13.97 1.22
C GLY A 46 4.41 13.47 2.27
N GLU A 47 4.16 13.77 3.54
CA GLU A 47 4.96 13.24 4.66
C GLU A 47 4.88 11.71 4.72
N THR A 48 3.67 11.14 4.67
CA THR A 48 3.48 9.68 4.66
C THR A 48 4.23 9.01 3.52
N MET A 49 4.14 9.56 2.31
CA MET A 49 4.82 9.03 1.14
C MET A 49 6.35 9.09 1.30
N THR A 50 6.87 10.17 1.90
CA THR A 50 8.29 10.31 2.20
C THR A 50 8.75 9.28 3.23
N CYS A 51 8.00 9.08 4.32
CA CYS A 51 8.28 8.03 5.29
C CYS A 51 8.22 6.63 4.66
N ASN A 52 7.24 6.40 3.78
CA ASN A 52 7.08 5.11 3.09
C ASN A 52 8.30 4.79 2.21
N MET A 53 9.01 5.78 1.65
CA MET A 53 10.26 5.55 0.90
C MET A 53 11.38 4.95 1.76
N GLY A 54 11.34 5.13 3.08
CA GLY A 54 12.31 4.56 4.01
C GLY A 54 12.11 3.07 4.31
N LEU A 55 11.01 2.46 3.84
CA LEU A 55 10.73 1.04 4.07
C LEU A 55 11.52 0.15 3.12
N THR A 56 12.03 -0.98 3.63
CA THR A 56 12.69 -2.02 2.83
C THR A 56 11.78 -2.52 1.71
N ASP A 57 10.49 -2.73 2.00
CA ASP A 57 9.50 -3.15 0.99
C ASP A 57 9.35 -2.12 -0.14
N THR A 58 9.46 -0.83 0.16
CA THR A 58 9.36 0.20 -0.88
C THR A 58 10.58 0.18 -1.79
N ALA A 59 11.79 0.06 -1.22
CA ALA A 59 13.01 -0.08 -2.00
C ALA A 59 12.97 -1.34 -2.88
N GLU A 60 12.52 -2.46 -2.33
CA GLU A 60 12.31 -3.72 -3.06
C GLU A 60 11.29 -3.57 -4.19
N GLY A 61 10.17 -2.90 -3.94
CA GLY A 61 9.14 -2.67 -4.94
C GLY A 61 9.65 -1.84 -6.13
N ILE A 62 10.44 -0.80 -5.85
CA ILE A 62 11.07 0.04 -6.86
C ILE A 62 12.11 -0.76 -7.65
N ASP A 63 13.01 -1.47 -6.97
CA ASP A 63 14.04 -2.30 -7.64
C ASP A 63 13.39 -3.39 -8.51
N ALA A 64 12.37 -4.08 -7.98
CA ALA A 64 11.65 -5.12 -8.70
C ALA A 64 10.99 -4.57 -9.98
N PHE A 65 10.41 -3.37 -9.90
CA PHE A 65 9.86 -2.68 -11.06
C PHE A 65 10.94 -2.35 -12.09
N LEU A 66 12.05 -1.73 -11.67
CA LEU A 66 13.15 -1.33 -12.55
C LEU A 66 13.82 -2.55 -13.22
N THR A 67 13.92 -3.66 -12.51
CA THR A 67 14.54 -4.92 -12.98
C THR A 67 13.53 -5.90 -13.60
N LYS A 68 12.26 -5.52 -13.74
CA LYS A 68 11.17 -6.31 -14.37
C LYS A 68 10.95 -7.68 -13.73
N ARG A 69 11.07 -7.77 -12.40
CA ARG A 69 10.83 -8.98 -11.61
C ARG A 69 9.64 -8.79 -10.68
N THR A 70 9.14 -9.88 -10.12
CA THR A 70 8.11 -9.80 -9.06
C THR A 70 8.79 -9.39 -7.74
N PRO A 71 8.22 -8.44 -6.99
CA PRO A 71 8.77 -8.03 -5.70
C PRO A 71 8.61 -9.11 -4.62
N GLN A 72 9.57 -9.16 -3.71
CA GLN A 72 9.61 -10.05 -2.55
C GLN A 72 9.44 -9.25 -1.25
N TRP A 73 8.20 -9.11 -0.80
CA TRP A 73 7.90 -8.35 0.43
C TRP A 73 8.42 -9.06 1.68
N ALA A 74 9.10 -8.31 2.55
CA ALA A 74 9.53 -8.75 3.87
C ALA A 74 8.35 -8.82 4.86
N HIS A 75 7.35 -7.95 4.70
CA HIS A 75 6.15 -7.92 5.55
C HIS A 75 4.90 -8.32 4.75
N ARG A 76 4.39 -9.54 4.98
CA ARG A 76 3.15 -10.07 4.40
C ARG A 76 2.06 -10.32 5.43
#